data_AF-A0A951L171-F1
#
_entry.id   AF-A0A951L171-F1
#
_cell.length_a   1.000
_cell.length_b   1.000
_cell.length_c   1.000
_cell.angle_alpha   90.00
_cell.angle_beta   90.00
_cell.angle_gamma   90.00
#
_symmetry.space_group_name_H-M   'P 1'
#
loop_
_entity.id
_entity.type
_entity.pdbx_description
1 polymer ?
#
loop_
_entity_poly.entity_id
_entity_poly.type
_entity_poly.pdbx_seq_one_letter_code
_entity_poly.pdbx_strand_id
1 'polypeptide(L)'
;GVRLGWTCAPAPVLAKMNLGKQASDLCSSSISQYFVSAYFESGPWEEYVGSLIEIYRRRRDVMLDALAEAFPREAEWTHPEGGLFIWATLPDYIDTTDLLARALEEHVAFVPGRAAYVDGRGGSEMRLNFSGVDEDEIREGIRRIGEVVREQIELYGTLTGVAPAGRRADPEPAGTRGDPEPAGRRGEPEPAGQPASEPEAPAADVANVLQLRRRRA
;
A
#
# COMPACT_ATOMS: atom_id res chain seq x y z
N GLY A 1 2.75 -14.31 8.60
CA GLY A 1 2.20 -13.22 9.43
C GLY A 1 0.81 -13.56 9.92
N VAL A 2 0.19 -12.70 10.74
CA VAL A 2 -1.11 -12.97 11.42
C VAL A 2 -2.31 -13.01 10.46
N ARG A 3 -2.18 -12.38 9.27
CA ARG A 3 -3.20 -12.35 8.19
C ARG A 3 -4.59 -11.92 8.70
N LEU A 4 -4.63 -10.85 9.49
CA LEU A 4 -5.86 -10.26 10.00
C LEU A 4 -6.04 -8.85 9.41
N GLY A 5 -7.23 -8.58 8.89
CA GLY A 5 -7.67 -7.26 8.45
C GLY A 5 -9.02 -6.94 9.07
N TRP A 6 -9.38 -5.65 9.07
CA TRP A 6 -10.65 -5.17 9.58
C TRP A 6 -11.34 -4.30 8.52
N THR A 7 -12.65 -4.11 8.65
CA THR A 7 -13.42 -3.24 7.76
C THR A 7 -14.49 -2.52 8.58
N CYS A 8 -14.70 -1.24 8.28
CA CYS A 8 -15.84 -0.47 8.75
C CYS A 8 -16.67 -0.05 7.55
N ALA A 9 -17.97 -0.35 7.58
CA ALA A 9 -18.90 -0.03 6.51
C ALA A 9 -20.33 0.12 7.06
N PRO A 10 -21.26 0.74 6.32
CA PRO A 10 -22.67 0.79 6.71
C PRO A 10 -23.26 -0.61 6.91
N ALA A 11 -24.20 -0.76 7.85
CA ALA A 11 -24.79 -2.04 8.20
C ALA A 11 -25.30 -2.86 6.99
N PRO A 12 -25.96 -2.27 5.97
CA PRO A 12 -26.38 -3.03 4.78
C PRO A 12 -25.21 -3.62 3.98
N VAL A 13 -24.06 -2.94 3.94
CA VAL A 13 -22.84 -3.39 3.25
C VAL A 13 -22.18 -4.50 4.05
N LEU A 14 -22.03 -4.32 5.38
CA LEU A 14 -21.46 -5.34 6.27
C LEU A 14 -22.25 -6.66 6.22
N ALA A 15 -23.58 -6.60 6.14
CA ALA A 15 -24.42 -7.80 6.00
C ALA A 15 -24.07 -8.59 4.73
N LYS A 16 -23.84 -7.91 3.60
CA LYS A 16 -23.42 -8.55 2.35
C LYS A 16 -21.99 -9.07 2.40
N MET A 17 -21.07 -8.32 3.00
CA MET A 17 -19.69 -8.76 3.21
C MET A 17 -19.64 -10.02 4.09
N ASN A 18 -20.42 -10.07 5.17
CA ASN A 18 -20.49 -11.22 6.06
C ASN A 18 -21.01 -12.47 5.35
N LEU A 19 -22.03 -12.34 4.50
CA LEU A 19 -22.51 -13.46 3.68
C LEU A 19 -21.41 -13.97 2.75
N GLY A 20 -20.68 -13.05 2.09
CA GLY A 20 -19.54 -13.40 1.24
C GLY A 20 -18.41 -14.09 2.01
N LYS A 21 -18.04 -13.57 3.18
CA LYS A 21 -17.02 -14.15 4.07
C LYS A 21 -17.43 -15.57 4.51
N GLN A 22 -18.67 -15.74 4.98
CA GLN A 22 -19.17 -17.05 5.42
C GLN A 22 -19.11 -18.09 4.30
N ALA A 23 -19.50 -17.70 3.08
CA ALA A 23 -19.43 -18.56 1.92
C ALA A 23 -17.98 -18.86 1.46
N SER A 24 -17.04 -17.93 1.69
CA SER A 24 -15.65 -18.07 1.23
C SER A 24 -14.81 -18.92 2.16
N ASP A 25 -14.84 -18.64 3.46
CA ASP A 25 -13.95 -19.26 4.44
C ASP A 25 -14.56 -19.36 5.85
N LEU A 26 -15.88 -19.18 5.98
CA LEU A 26 -16.66 -19.15 7.23
C LEU A 26 -16.27 -17.99 8.16
N CYS A 27 -15.07 -18.02 8.72
CA CYS A 27 -14.56 -17.06 9.67
C CYS A 27 -13.02 -17.04 9.65
N SER A 28 -12.44 -15.89 10.04
CA SER A 28 -11.00 -15.80 10.27
C SER A 28 -10.57 -16.63 11.48
N SER A 29 -9.29 -17.00 11.56
CA SER A 29 -8.73 -17.74 12.72
C SER A 29 -9.05 -17.05 14.05
N SER A 30 -9.81 -17.73 14.92
CA SER A 30 -10.14 -17.22 16.25
C SER A 30 -8.89 -17.01 17.09
N ILE A 31 -7.89 -17.89 16.99
CA ILE A 31 -6.62 -17.75 17.70
C ILE A 31 -5.91 -16.46 17.29
N SER A 32 -5.87 -16.14 16.00
CA SER A 32 -5.26 -14.92 15.49
C SER A 32 -5.99 -13.67 15.98
N GLN A 33 -7.33 -13.72 16.04
CA GLN A 33 -8.15 -12.62 16.57
C GLN A 33 -7.89 -12.39 18.06
N TYR A 34 -7.91 -13.45 18.88
CA TYR A 34 -7.62 -13.35 20.31
C TYR A 34 -6.20 -12.87 20.59
N PHE A 35 -5.21 -13.36 19.84
CA PHE A 35 -3.83 -12.90 19.95
C PHE A 35 -3.70 -11.39 19.70
N VAL A 36 -4.29 -10.89 18.61
CA VAL A 36 -4.24 -9.46 18.28
C VAL A 36 -5.00 -8.62 19.30
N SER A 37 -6.15 -9.09 19.76
CA SER A 37 -6.92 -8.43 20.83
C SER A 37 -6.08 -8.25 22.09
N ALA A 38 -5.46 -9.33 22.58
CA ALA A 38 -4.61 -9.29 23.77
C ALA A 38 -3.36 -8.40 23.57
N TYR A 39 -2.77 -8.42 22.38
CA TYR A 39 -1.62 -7.58 22.06
C TYR A 39 -1.96 -6.08 22.09
N PHE A 40 -3.10 -5.67 21.55
CA PHE A 40 -3.53 -4.27 21.61
C PHE A 40 -4.01 -3.83 22.99
N GLU A 41 -4.54 -4.75 23.81
CA GLU A 41 -5.02 -4.47 25.16
C GLU A 41 -3.88 -4.26 26.16
N SER A 42 -2.83 -5.10 26.10
CA SER A 42 -1.77 -5.10 27.13
C SER A 42 -0.34 -5.03 26.59
N GLY A 43 -0.15 -5.12 25.27
CA GLY A 43 1.19 -5.11 24.66
C GLY A 43 1.73 -3.69 24.44
N PRO A 44 3.06 -3.51 24.38
CA PRO A 44 3.70 -2.22 24.12
C PRO A 44 3.69 -1.87 22.62
N TRP A 45 2.53 -1.95 21.98
CA TRP A 45 2.41 -1.80 20.53
C TRP A 45 2.65 -0.36 20.07
N GLU A 46 2.30 0.64 20.86
CA GLU A 46 2.53 2.05 20.53
C GLU A 46 4.03 2.39 20.49
N GLU A 47 4.78 1.95 21.50
CA GLU A 47 6.24 2.11 21.55
C GLU A 47 6.90 1.37 20.38
N TYR A 48 6.45 0.14 20.10
CA TYR A 48 6.95 -0.64 18.98
C TYR A 48 6.68 0.06 17.65
N VAL A 49 5.48 0.59 17.42
CA VAL A 49 5.16 1.38 16.22
C VAL A 49 6.03 2.63 16.14
N GLY A 50 6.24 3.33 17.26
CA GLY A 50 7.17 4.47 17.33
C GLY A 50 8.59 4.09 16.87
N SER A 51 9.11 2.97 17.34
CA SER A 51 10.43 2.47 16.93
C SER A 51 10.49 2.14 15.43
N LEU A 52 9.44 1.56 14.87
CA LEU A 52 9.36 1.24 13.44
C LEU A 52 9.29 2.50 12.59
N ILE A 53 8.58 3.54 13.04
CA ILE A 53 8.52 4.83 12.34
C ILE A 53 9.92 5.43 12.22
N GLU A 54 10.72 5.44 13.29
CA GLU A 54 12.09 5.96 13.25
C GLU A 54 13.00 5.14 12.31
N ILE A 55 12.92 3.80 12.39
CA ILE A 55 13.69 2.90 11.51
C ILE A 55 13.34 3.15 10.04
N TYR A 56 12.06 3.17 9.70
CA TYR A 56 11.62 3.33 8.32
C TYR A 56 11.84 4.74 7.78
N ARG A 57 11.78 5.78 8.64
CA ARG A 57 12.17 7.14 8.26
C ARG A 57 13.64 7.19 7.85
N ARG A 58 14.54 6.66 8.69
CA ARG A 58 15.99 6.64 8.39
C ARG A 58 16.28 5.88 7.10
N ARG A 59 15.66 4.71 6.89
CA ARG A 59 15.84 3.91 5.67
C ARG A 59 15.28 4.60 4.42
N ARG A 60 14.13 5.28 4.53
CA ARG A 60 13.60 6.09 3.43
C ARG A 60 14.59 7.19 3.05
N ASP A 61 15.10 7.93 4.03
CA ASP A 61 16.00 9.06 3.79
C ASP A 61 17.29 8.58 3.13
N VAL A 62 17.87 7.48 3.61
CA VAL A 62 19.04 6.84 2.97
C VAL A 62 18.75 6.41 1.53
N MET A 63 17.57 5.86 1.24
CA MET A 63 17.21 5.48 -0.13
C MET A 63 17.05 6.70 -1.04
N LEU A 64 16.48 7.81 -0.53
CA LEU A 64 16.34 9.06 -1.29
C LEU A 64 17.71 9.67 -1.60
N ASP A 65 18.62 9.70 -0.62
CA ASP A 65 19.99 10.19 -0.81
C ASP A 65 20.73 9.33 -1.84
N ALA A 66 20.64 7.99 -1.71
CA ALA A 66 21.27 7.07 -2.66
C ALA A 66 20.71 7.22 -4.08
N LEU A 67 19.41 7.48 -4.23
CA LEU A 67 18.79 7.76 -5.53
C LEU A 67 19.35 9.04 -6.13
N ALA A 68 19.44 10.11 -5.34
CA ALA A 68 19.99 11.39 -5.79
C ALA A 68 21.46 11.29 -6.26
N GLU A 69 22.24 10.39 -5.67
CA GLU A 69 23.64 10.15 -6.05
C GLU A 69 23.78 9.22 -7.26
N ALA A 70 22.98 8.15 -7.35
CA ALA A 70 23.20 7.07 -8.31
C ALA A 70 22.39 7.20 -9.61
N PHE A 71 21.22 7.83 -9.56
CA PHE A 71 20.31 7.90 -10.72
C PHE A 71 20.64 9.07 -11.66
N PRO A 72 20.31 8.91 -12.96
CA PRO A 72 20.49 9.97 -13.95
C PRO A 72 19.56 11.16 -13.66
N ARG A 73 19.91 12.34 -14.17
CA ARG A 73 19.17 13.59 -13.90
C ARG A 73 17.75 13.59 -14.49
N GLU A 74 17.52 12.74 -15.48
CA GLU A 74 16.26 12.56 -16.19
C GLU A 74 15.31 11.62 -15.44
N ALA A 75 15.77 10.93 -14.39
CA ALA A 75 14.92 10.11 -13.54
C ALA A 75 14.23 10.99 -12.48
N GLU A 76 12.99 10.63 -12.17
CA GLU A 76 12.18 11.26 -11.14
C GLU A 76 11.76 10.22 -10.10
N TRP A 77 11.49 10.64 -8.87
CA TRP A 77 10.93 9.75 -7.85
C TRP A 77 10.08 10.49 -6.83
N THR A 78 9.15 9.76 -6.23
CA THR A 78 8.29 10.26 -5.16
C THR A 78 9.07 10.48 -3.86
N HIS A 79 8.67 11.47 -3.06
CA HIS A 79 9.20 11.73 -1.73
C HIS A 79 8.12 11.42 -0.67
N PRO A 80 7.95 10.15 -0.29
CA PRO A 80 6.82 9.74 0.55
C PRO A 80 6.98 10.22 2.00
N GLU A 81 5.92 10.75 2.58
CA GLU A 81 5.88 11.10 4.01
C GLU A 81 5.71 9.86 4.91
N GLY A 82 5.28 8.72 4.35
CA GLY A 82 5.10 7.46 5.04
C GLY A 82 4.87 6.29 4.09
N GLY A 83 4.72 5.08 4.66
CA GLY A 83 4.64 3.84 3.90
C GLY A 83 5.99 3.13 3.80
N LEU A 84 6.13 2.23 2.82
CA LEU A 84 7.28 1.32 2.68
C LEU A 84 7.95 1.39 1.30
N PHE A 85 7.49 2.27 0.42
CA PHE A 85 7.87 2.28 -0.98
C PHE A 85 8.21 3.67 -1.50
N ILE A 86 9.18 3.72 -2.41
CA ILE A 86 9.44 4.86 -3.29
C ILE A 86 9.09 4.42 -4.71
N TRP A 87 8.37 5.29 -5.42
CA TRP A 87 8.09 5.10 -6.84
C TRP A 87 9.08 5.92 -7.65
N ALA A 88 9.83 5.26 -8.53
CA ALA A 88 10.80 5.91 -9.41
C ALA A 88 10.37 5.76 -10.86
N THR A 89 10.56 6.82 -11.64
CA THR A 89 10.23 6.92 -13.06
C THR A 89 11.50 7.23 -13.82
N LEU A 90 11.87 6.34 -14.74
CA LEU A 90 12.98 6.50 -15.66
C LEU A 90 12.51 7.15 -16.98
N PRO A 91 13.43 7.55 -17.87
CA PRO A 91 13.08 7.96 -19.23
C PRO A 91 12.28 6.87 -19.98
N ASP A 92 11.33 7.28 -20.82
CA ASP A 92 10.36 6.37 -21.46
C ASP A 92 10.97 5.32 -22.39
N TYR A 93 12.18 5.55 -22.87
CA TYR A 93 12.90 4.58 -23.70
C TYR A 93 13.50 3.43 -22.89
N ILE A 94 13.46 3.48 -21.56
CA ILE A 94 13.91 2.39 -20.68
C ILE A 94 12.70 1.57 -20.23
N ASP A 95 12.66 0.29 -20.59
CA ASP A 95 11.67 -0.65 -20.04
C ASP A 95 12.22 -1.28 -18.74
N THR A 96 11.50 -1.07 -17.64
CA THR A 96 11.90 -1.55 -16.30
C THR A 96 11.75 -3.06 -16.14
N THR A 97 10.97 -3.73 -16.99
CA THR A 97 10.89 -5.20 -17.03
C THR A 97 12.20 -5.77 -17.56
N ASP A 98 12.71 -5.20 -18.64
CA ASP A 98 14.00 -5.61 -19.22
C ASP A 98 15.16 -5.21 -18.30
N LEU A 99 15.08 -4.01 -17.70
CA LEU A 99 16.04 -3.55 -16.72
C LEU A 99 16.14 -4.49 -15.52
N LEU A 100 15.01 -5.05 -15.05
CA LEU A 100 15.00 -5.99 -13.93
C LEU A 100 15.81 -7.26 -14.26
N ALA A 101 15.71 -7.78 -15.49
CA ALA A 101 16.47 -8.96 -15.88
C ALA A 101 17.99 -8.74 -15.72
N ARG A 102 18.48 -7.56 -16.11
CA ARG A 102 19.88 -7.17 -15.92
C ARG A 102 20.22 -6.91 -14.46
N ALA A 103 19.35 -6.24 -13.72
CA ALA A 103 19.53 -5.96 -12.30
C ALA A 103 19.68 -7.25 -11.47
N LEU A 104 18.98 -8.33 -11.85
CA LEU A 104 19.10 -9.63 -11.20
C LEU A 104 20.49 -10.26 -11.39
N GLU A 105 21.17 -9.99 -12.50
CA GLU A 105 22.57 -10.43 -12.72
C GLU A 105 23.52 -9.73 -11.73
N GLU A 106 23.19 -8.50 -11.34
CA GLU A 106 23.88 -7.73 -10.29
C GLU A 106 23.37 -8.04 -8.87
N HIS A 107 22.57 -9.09 -8.70
CA HIS A 107 21.98 -9.51 -7.43
C HIS A 107 21.12 -8.42 -6.74
N VAL A 108 20.44 -7.58 -7.52
CA VAL A 108 19.48 -6.59 -7.00
C VAL A 108 18.13 -6.73 -7.71
N ALA A 109 17.04 -6.51 -6.97
CA ALA A 109 15.68 -6.66 -7.48
C ALA A 109 14.79 -5.49 -7.08
N PHE A 110 13.86 -5.14 -7.96
CA PHE A 110 12.78 -4.20 -7.74
C PHE A 110 11.50 -4.73 -8.41
N VAL A 111 10.36 -4.06 -8.20
CA VAL A 111 9.12 -4.44 -8.88
C VAL A 111 8.89 -3.52 -10.09
N PRO A 112 8.80 -4.05 -11.32
CA PRO A 112 8.51 -3.25 -12.51
C PRO A 112 7.13 -2.61 -12.42
N GLY A 113 7.02 -1.38 -12.92
CA GLY A 113 5.85 -0.52 -12.74
C GLY A 113 4.60 -1.06 -13.43
N ARG A 114 4.75 -1.74 -14.59
CA ARG A 114 3.66 -2.34 -15.35
C ARG A 114 2.73 -3.22 -14.51
N ALA A 115 3.26 -3.89 -13.47
CA ALA A 115 2.47 -4.74 -12.59
C ALA A 115 1.44 -3.96 -11.74
N ALA A 116 1.58 -2.63 -11.63
CA ALA A 116 0.67 -1.76 -10.89
C ALA A 116 -0.42 -1.12 -11.76
N TYR A 117 -0.37 -1.29 -13.09
CA TYR A 117 -1.31 -0.68 -14.03
C TYR A 117 -2.14 -1.72 -14.77
N VAL A 118 -3.42 -1.41 -15.01
CA VAL A 118 -4.35 -2.27 -15.77
C VAL A 118 -4.47 -1.87 -17.24
N ASP A 119 -3.93 -0.71 -17.60
CA ASP A 119 -4.04 -0.08 -18.93
C ASP A 119 -2.73 -0.14 -19.74
N GLY A 120 -1.72 -0.87 -19.25
CA GLY A 120 -0.43 -1.05 -19.91
C GLY A 120 0.58 0.09 -19.70
N ARG A 121 0.28 1.07 -18.84
CA ARG A 121 1.24 2.10 -18.40
C ARG A 121 2.31 1.55 -17.45
N GLY A 122 3.24 2.42 -17.05
CA GLY A 122 4.28 2.10 -16.08
C GLY A 122 5.46 1.30 -16.63
N GLY A 123 5.69 1.35 -17.95
CA GLY A 123 6.83 0.68 -18.59
C GLY A 123 8.18 1.18 -18.08
N SER A 124 8.31 2.49 -17.89
CA SER A 124 9.51 3.15 -17.38
C SER A 124 9.52 3.37 -15.86
N GLU A 125 8.53 2.83 -15.15
CA GLU A 125 8.37 3.05 -13.71
C GLU A 125 8.78 1.83 -12.90
N MET A 126 9.22 2.02 -11.66
CA MET A 126 9.57 0.93 -10.75
C MET A 126 9.22 1.25 -9.31
N ARG A 127 8.94 0.20 -8.54
CA ARG A 127 8.70 0.30 -7.10
C ARG A 127 9.89 -0.23 -6.31
N LEU A 128 10.44 0.64 -5.48
CA LEU A 128 11.56 0.36 -4.58
C LEU A 128 11.05 0.21 -3.15
N ASN A 129 11.55 -0.77 -2.40
CA ASN A 129 11.15 -1.02 -1.01
C ASN A 129 12.33 -0.83 -0.06
N PHE A 130 12.15 -0.02 0.98
CA PHE A 130 13.18 0.26 2.00
C PHE A 130 12.91 -0.45 3.33
N SER A 131 11.90 -1.33 3.39
CA SER A 131 11.45 -1.93 4.65
C SER A 131 12.15 -3.25 5.01
N GLY A 132 12.61 -3.99 3.99
CA GLY A 132 13.13 -5.36 4.16
C GLY A 132 14.65 -5.48 4.29
N VAL A 133 15.38 -4.39 4.14
CA VAL A 133 16.86 -4.34 4.08
C VAL A 133 17.39 -3.25 4.99
N ASP A 134 18.65 -3.36 5.41
CA ASP A 134 19.33 -2.31 6.17
C ASP A 134 19.84 -1.17 5.26
N GLU A 135 20.42 -0.14 5.87
CA GLU A 135 20.82 1.07 5.14
C GLU A 135 22.03 0.86 4.22
N ASP A 136 22.95 -0.03 4.59
CA ASP A 136 24.12 -0.30 3.77
C ASP A 136 23.72 -1.12 2.56
N GLU A 137 22.82 -2.09 2.75
CA GLU A 137 22.16 -2.84 1.67
C GLU A 137 21.34 -1.92 0.76
N ILE A 138 20.66 -0.90 1.29
CA ILE A 138 19.94 0.09 0.49
C ILE A 138 20.90 0.86 -0.41
N ARG A 139 21.98 1.42 0.16
CA ARG A 139 22.96 2.19 -0.64
C ARG A 139 23.56 1.33 -1.74
N GLU A 140 23.97 0.12 -1.41
CA GLU A 140 24.55 -0.81 -2.38
C GLU A 140 23.56 -1.24 -3.45
N GLY A 141 22.32 -1.56 -3.08
CA GLY A 141 21.27 -1.93 -4.01
C GLY A 141 20.96 -0.81 -4.99
N ILE A 142 20.79 0.42 -4.50
CA ILE A 142 20.53 1.59 -5.36
C ILE A 142 21.74 1.90 -6.25
N ARG A 143 22.98 1.78 -5.74
CA ARG A 143 24.21 1.94 -6.54
C ARG A 143 24.22 0.99 -7.73
N ARG A 144 23.94 -0.29 -7.51
CA ARG A 144 23.89 -1.32 -8.57
C ARG A 144 22.79 -1.05 -9.59
N ILE A 145 21.58 -0.68 -9.13
CA ILE A 145 20.50 -0.29 -10.04
C ILE A 145 20.93 0.92 -10.89
N GLY A 146 21.57 1.92 -10.27
CA GLY A 146 22.09 3.09 -10.96
C GLY A 146 23.12 2.75 -12.04
N GLU A 147 24.00 1.77 -11.79
CA GLU A 147 24.95 1.26 -12.80
C GLU A 147 24.24 0.65 -14.00
N VAL A 148 23.29 -0.25 -13.77
CA VAL A 148 22.51 -0.89 -14.84
C VAL A 148 21.72 0.15 -15.66
N VAL A 149 21.16 1.18 -14.99
CA VAL A 149 20.46 2.29 -15.65
C VAL A 149 21.42 3.10 -16.52
N ARG A 150 22.61 3.47 -16.00
CA ARG A 150 23.61 4.22 -16.78
C ARG A 150 24.04 3.48 -18.02
N GLU A 151 24.33 2.19 -17.90
CA GLU A 151 24.70 1.36 -19.05
C GLU A 151 23.59 1.31 -20.12
N GLN A 152 22.32 1.24 -19.71
CA GLN A 152 21.20 1.28 -20.66
C GLN A 152 21.09 2.64 -21.37
N ILE A 153 21.32 3.74 -20.66
CA ILE A 153 21.33 5.08 -21.25
C ILE A 153 22.49 5.22 -22.25
N GLU A 154 23.69 4.77 -21.90
CA GLU A 154 24.86 4.79 -22.78
C GLU A 154 24.65 3.94 -24.05
N LEU A 155 24.09 2.74 -23.89
CA LEU A 155 23.76 1.86 -25.01
C LEU A 155 22.73 2.52 -25.95
N TYR A 156 21.67 3.11 -25.38
CA TYR A 156 20.66 3.81 -26.17
C TYR A 156 21.26 5.00 -26.93
N GLY A 157 22.09 5.83 -26.28
CA GLY A 157 22.76 6.96 -26.91
C GLY A 157 23.69 6.52 -28.05
N THR A 158 24.42 5.41 -27.86
CA THR A 158 25.32 4.84 -28.88
C THR A 158 24.55 4.33 -30.10
N LEU A 159 23.40 3.68 -29.88
CA LEU A 159 22.58 3.10 -30.96
C LEU A 159 21.78 4.15 -31.74
N THR A 160 21.34 5.21 -31.08
CA THR A 160 20.44 6.20 -31.69
C THR A 160 21.13 7.48 -32.16
N GLY A 161 22.32 7.79 -31.64
CA GLY A 161 23.02 9.05 -31.93
C GLY A 161 22.30 10.30 -31.43
N VAL A 162 21.26 10.15 -30.60
CA VAL A 162 20.43 11.22 -30.04
C VAL A 162 20.75 11.35 -28.55
N ALA A 163 21.04 12.56 -28.08
CA ALA A 163 21.16 12.84 -26.65
C ALA A 163 19.81 12.58 -25.97
N PRO A 164 19.78 11.97 -24.77
CA PRO A 164 18.54 11.52 -24.13
C PRO A 164 17.58 12.70 -23.95
N ALA A 165 16.45 12.66 -24.67
CA ALA A 165 15.37 13.60 -24.47
C ALA A 165 14.50 13.11 -23.30
N GLY A 166 14.22 13.99 -22.34
CA GLY A 166 13.33 13.71 -21.22
C GLY A 166 11.90 13.35 -21.66
N ARG A 167 11.18 12.75 -20.72
CA ARG A 167 9.85 12.12 -20.85
C ARG A 167 8.87 12.79 -21.82
N ARG A 168 8.20 11.97 -22.65
CA ARG A 168 6.90 12.27 -23.30
C ARG A 168 5.79 11.91 -22.30
N ALA A 169 4.93 12.87 -21.97
CA ALA A 169 3.79 12.62 -21.08
C ALA A 169 2.94 11.43 -21.56
N ASP A 170 2.50 10.58 -20.63
CA ASP A 170 1.56 9.50 -20.93
C ASP A 170 0.31 10.10 -21.61
N PRO A 171 -0.29 9.42 -22.60
CA PRO A 171 -1.60 9.81 -23.08
C PRO A 171 -2.58 9.79 -21.91
N GLU A 172 -3.32 10.90 -21.72
CA GLU A 172 -4.34 11.00 -20.67
C GLU A 172 -5.29 9.80 -20.75
N PRO A 173 -5.67 9.20 -19.61
CA PRO A 173 -6.62 8.11 -19.61
C PRO A 173 -7.92 8.58 -20.28
N ALA A 174 -8.33 7.86 -21.32
CA ALA A 174 -9.53 8.16 -22.08
C ALA A 174 -10.72 8.37 -21.13
N GLY A 175 -11.29 9.58 -21.19
CA GLY A 175 -12.26 10.10 -20.23
C GLY A 175 -13.30 9.09 -19.78
N THR A 176 -13.42 8.92 -18.47
CA THR A 176 -14.52 8.20 -17.85
C THR A 176 -15.81 8.95 -18.18
N ARG A 177 -16.72 8.26 -18.88
CA ARG A 177 -18.03 8.78 -19.24
C ARG A 177 -18.79 9.20 -17.98
N GLY A 178 -19.09 10.50 -17.89
CA GLY A 178 -20.24 11.13 -17.23
C GLY A 178 -20.62 10.63 -15.84
N ASP A 179 -20.23 11.38 -14.82
CA ASP A 179 -20.94 11.38 -13.55
C ASP A 179 -22.40 11.82 -13.79
N PRO A 180 -23.41 11.13 -13.26
CA PRO A 180 -24.76 11.64 -13.26
C PRO A 180 -24.88 12.79 -12.27
N GLU A 181 -25.34 13.93 -12.78
CA GLU A 181 -25.69 15.17 -12.08
C GLU A 181 -26.51 14.91 -10.80
N PRO A 182 -26.23 15.60 -9.67
CA PRO A 182 -26.93 15.34 -8.43
C PRO A 182 -28.40 15.78 -8.54
N ALA A 183 -29.29 14.81 -8.33
CA ALA A 183 -30.74 15.00 -8.35
C ALA A 183 -31.17 16.12 -7.38
N GLY A 184 -31.95 17.05 -7.91
CA GLY A 184 -32.39 18.26 -7.26
C GLY A 184 -33.19 18.06 -5.96
N ARG A 185 -33.00 19.04 -5.09
CA ARG A 185 -33.77 19.30 -3.86
C ARG A 185 -35.27 19.12 -4.09
N ARG A 186 -35.90 18.25 -3.30
CA ARG A 186 -37.35 18.25 -3.09
C ARG A 186 -37.68 18.22 -1.60
N GLY A 187 -38.32 19.30 -1.16
CA GLY A 187 -39.42 19.28 -0.18
C GLY A 187 -39.07 18.96 1.27
N GLU A 188 -38.92 20.01 2.07
CA GLU A 188 -39.21 19.97 3.50
C GLU A 188 -40.66 19.52 3.76
N PRO A 189 -40.92 18.90 4.92
CA PRO A 189 -42.10 19.23 5.68
C PRO A 189 -41.76 19.70 7.11
N GLU A 190 -42.50 20.72 7.55
CA GLU A 190 -42.49 21.32 8.89
C GLU A 190 -42.84 20.34 10.03
N PRO A 191 -42.55 20.70 11.30
CA PRO A 191 -42.40 19.74 12.40
C PRO A 191 -43.72 19.47 13.13
N ALA A 192 -43.89 18.23 13.61
CA ALA A 192 -44.92 17.89 14.58
C ALA A 192 -44.41 16.88 15.62
N GLY A 193 -44.37 17.32 16.88
CA GLY A 193 -44.65 16.50 18.06
C GLY A 193 -43.55 15.61 18.65
N GLN A 194 -42.90 16.09 19.71
CA GLN A 194 -42.47 15.23 20.82
C GLN A 194 -43.73 14.60 21.47
N PRO A 195 -43.69 13.35 21.96
CA PRO A 195 -43.08 13.13 23.28
C PRO A 195 -42.43 11.74 23.53
N ALA A 196 -41.86 11.67 24.73
CA ALA A 196 -41.57 10.50 25.57
C ALA A 196 -40.18 9.87 25.45
N SER A 197 -39.45 10.09 26.55
CA SER A 197 -38.19 9.57 27.00
C SER A 197 -38.26 8.11 27.48
N GLU A 198 -37.10 7.45 27.40
CA GLU A 198 -36.60 6.25 28.13
C GLU A 198 -36.88 4.83 27.56
N PRO A 199 -36.02 3.83 27.84
CA PRO A 199 -34.65 3.87 28.40
C PRO A 199 -33.58 3.14 27.53
N GLU A 200 -32.31 3.40 27.87
CA GLU A 200 -31.10 2.70 27.40
C GLU A 200 -31.22 1.17 27.45
N ALA A 201 -30.81 0.51 26.37
CA ALA A 201 -30.57 -0.92 26.34
C ALA A 201 -29.18 -1.22 26.94
N PRO A 202 -29.04 -2.17 27.88
CA PRO A 202 -27.76 -2.45 28.52
C PRO A 202 -26.83 -3.23 27.60
N ALA A 203 -25.54 -2.93 27.73
CA ALA A 203 -24.43 -3.66 27.12
C ALA A 203 -24.55 -5.17 27.42
N ALA A 204 -24.55 -5.99 26.36
CA ALA A 204 -24.51 -7.43 26.48
C ALA A 204 -23.10 -7.87 26.91
N ASP A 205 -22.97 -8.15 28.19
CA ASP A 205 -21.84 -8.76 28.86
C ASP A 205 -21.67 -10.21 28.39
N VAL A 206 -20.60 -10.48 27.63
CA VAL A 206 -20.24 -11.82 27.09
C VAL A 206 -19.50 -12.61 28.17
N ALA A 207 -20.11 -12.73 29.34
CA ALA A 207 -19.56 -13.42 30.51
C ALA A 207 -20.59 -14.39 31.11
N ASN A 208 -21.11 -15.37 30.34
CA ASN A 208 -21.81 -16.51 30.94
C ASN A 208 -22.00 -17.75 30.05
N VAL A 209 -20.90 -18.36 29.57
CA VAL A 209 -20.94 -19.71 28.95
C VAL A 209 -19.93 -20.70 29.59
N LEU A 210 -19.32 -20.37 30.73
CA LEU A 210 -18.29 -21.22 31.38
C LEU A 210 -18.54 -21.54 32.87
N GLN A 211 -19.80 -21.77 33.27
CA GLN A 211 -20.14 -22.21 34.64
C GLN A 211 -21.08 -23.43 34.70
N LEU A 212 -21.12 -24.28 33.67
CA LEU A 212 -22.01 -25.47 33.65
C LEU A 212 -21.37 -26.80 33.22
N ARG A 213 -20.06 -26.99 33.47
CA ARG A 213 -19.41 -28.32 33.35
C ARG A 213 -18.43 -28.66 34.48
N ARG A 214 -18.85 -28.47 35.73
CA ARG A 214 -18.28 -29.20 36.89
C ARG A 214 -19.39 -29.63 37.83
N ARG A 215 -20.10 -30.70 37.47
CA ARG A 215 -20.86 -31.59 38.36
C ARG A 215 -21.41 -32.75 37.52
N ARG A 216 -20.68 -33.86 37.48
CA ARG A 216 -21.13 -35.27 37.58
C ARG A 216 -20.17 -36.21 36.83
N ALA A 217 -19.79 -37.26 37.58
CA ALA A 217 -19.05 -38.47 37.22
C ALA A 217 -17.57 -38.27 36.90
#